data_AF-A0A0F7PMV6-F1
#
_entry.id   AF-A0A0F7PMV6-F1
#
_cell.length_a   1.000
_cell.length_b   1.000
_cell.length_c   1.000
_cell.angle_alpha   90.00
_cell.angle_beta   90.00
_cell.angle_gamma   90.00
#
_symmetry.space_group_name_H-M   'P 1'
#
loop_
_entity.id
_entity.type
_entity.pdbx_description
1 polymer ?
#
loop_
_entity_poly.entity_id
_entity_poly.type
_entity_poly.pdbx_seq_one_letter_code
_entity_poly.pdbx_strand_id
1 'polypeptide(L)'
;MGIYHCGAGRIEILTPASVESLRRDDSAFSSIPTETFFDSIVAHELAHAAYDAVPCPYSDCLVTSEYVAYAMQVYSLPPPDQKAFAENFALEDRVSRYKISAISLMMAPDQFARNVWAHFSQREDGCAYVADMMRANFYLDTERP
;
A
#
# COMPACT_ATOMS: atom_id res chain seq x y z
N MET A 1 7.77 5.04 6.91
CA MET A 1 8.58 4.22 7.85
C MET A 1 9.72 3.55 7.10
N GLY A 2 9.51 3.21 5.82
CA GLY A 2 10.57 3.26 4.81
C GLY A 2 10.38 4.45 3.88
N ILE A 3 11.31 4.58 2.95
CA ILE A 3 11.21 5.38 1.74
C ILE A 3 12.07 4.74 0.64
N TYR A 4 11.48 4.53 -0.53
CA TYR A 4 12.19 4.31 -1.76
C TYR A 4 12.52 5.64 -2.45
N HIS A 5 13.77 5.83 -2.85
CA HIS A 5 14.21 6.98 -3.61
C HIS A 5 14.12 6.68 -5.12
N CYS A 6 13.03 7.13 -5.75
CA CYS A 6 12.79 6.98 -7.20
C CYS A 6 14.01 7.41 -8.04
N GLY A 7 14.37 6.58 -9.03
CA GLY A 7 15.52 6.78 -9.91
C GLY A 7 16.90 6.57 -9.28
N ALA A 8 16.99 6.38 -7.95
CA ALA A 8 18.25 6.15 -7.26
C ALA A 8 18.48 4.68 -6.90
N GLY A 9 17.46 3.81 -7.01
CA GLY A 9 17.56 2.39 -6.66
C GLY A 9 17.89 2.15 -5.18
N ARG A 10 17.51 3.09 -4.30
CA ARG A 10 17.84 3.06 -2.87
C ARG A 10 16.59 3.02 -2.01
N ILE A 11 16.56 2.09 -1.05
CA ILE A 11 15.56 2.04 0.01
C ILE A 11 16.23 2.43 1.33
N GLU A 12 15.64 3.37 2.04
CA GLU A 12 15.96 3.68 3.43
C GLU A 12 14.81 3.20 4.32
N ILE A 13 15.11 2.40 5.34
CA ILE A 13 14.10 1.89 6.27
C ILE A 13 14.58 2.08 7.71
N LEU A 14 13.66 2.46 8.58
CA LEU A 14 13.92 2.53 10.01
C LEU A 14 14.21 1.13 10.58
N THR A 15 15.03 1.03 11.62
CA THR A 15 15.26 -0.25 12.30
C THR A 15 13.97 -0.81 12.91
N PRO A 16 13.85 -2.14 13.13
CA PRO A 16 12.66 -2.72 13.77
C PRO A 16 12.27 -2.04 15.09
N ALA A 17 13.25 -1.74 15.95
CA ALA A 17 13.01 -1.02 17.21
C ALA A 17 12.48 0.40 17.01
N SER A 18 12.97 1.11 15.98
CA SER A 18 12.46 2.44 15.62
C SER A 18 11.04 2.36 15.07
N VAL A 19 10.75 1.37 14.23
CA VAL A 19 9.39 1.10 13.70
C VAL A 19 8.43 0.84 14.85
N GLU A 20 8.79 -0.02 15.80
CA GLU A 20 7.98 -0.29 16.99
C GLU A 20 7.70 0.98 17.79
N SER A 21 8.73 1.79 18.05
CA SER A 21 8.59 3.01 18.86
C SER A 21 7.73 4.10 18.22
N LEU A 22 7.64 4.13 16.88
CA LEU A 22 6.90 5.15 16.13
C LEU A 22 5.54 4.67 15.65
N ARG A 23 5.26 3.36 15.76
CA ARG A 23 3.97 2.80 15.41
C ARG A 23 2.93 3.26 16.43
N ARG A 24 1.87 3.89 15.93
CA ARG A 24 0.74 4.30 16.76
C ARG A 24 -0.08 3.08 17.17
N ASP A 25 -0.58 3.09 18.40
CA ASP A 25 -1.47 2.04 18.93
C ASP A 25 -2.77 1.90 18.11
N ASP A 26 -3.22 2.98 17.48
CA ASP A 26 -4.43 3.04 16.64
C ASP A 26 -4.15 2.81 15.14
N SER A 27 -2.91 2.48 14.76
CA SER A 27 -2.56 2.19 13.36
C SER A 27 -3.32 0.98 12.81
N ALA A 28 -3.54 0.93 11.49
CA ALA A 28 -4.08 -0.25 10.82
C ALA A 28 -3.21 -1.51 11.03
N PHE A 29 -1.93 -1.35 11.34
CA PHE A 29 -0.96 -2.43 11.56
C PHE A 29 -0.61 -2.65 13.03
N SER A 30 -1.35 -2.08 13.98
CA SER A 30 -1.00 -2.12 15.40
C SER A 30 -1.05 -3.54 16.00
N SER A 31 -1.92 -4.40 15.49
CA SER A 31 -2.04 -5.80 15.93
C SER A 31 -0.99 -6.75 15.33
N ILE A 32 -0.20 -6.28 14.36
CA ILE A 32 0.77 -7.12 13.65
C ILE A 32 2.08 -7.19 14.47
N PRO A 33 2.71 -8.37 14.64
CA PRO A 33 4.00 -8.46 15.32
C PRO A 33 5.05 -7.53 14.68
N THR A 34 5.91 -6.91 15.50
CA THR A 34 6.88 -5.89 15.04
C THR A 34 7.75 -6.38 13.89
N GLU A 35 8.33 -7.59 13.99
CA GLU A 35 9.15 -8.16 12.91
C GLU A 35 8.35 -8.38 11.63
N THR A 36 7.15 -8.96 11.72
CA THR A 36 6.26 -9.15 10.56
C THR A 36 5.87 -7.81 9.92
N PHE A 37 5.59 -6.78 10.74
CA PHE A 37 5.27 -5.46 10.24
C PHE A 37 6.49 -4.80 9.56
N PHE A 38 7.67 -4.95 10.13
CA PHE A 38 8.92 -4.49 9.52
C PHE A 38 9.14 -5.14 8.14
N ASP A 39 9.01 -6.46 8.03
CA ASP A 39 9.12 -7.17 6.75
C ASP A 39 8.06 -6.69 5.73
N SER A 40 6.86 -6.38 6.19
CA SER A 40 5.81 -5.80 5.33
C SER A 40 6.18 -4.41 4.79
N ILE A 41 6.87 -3.58 5.60
CA ILE A 41 7.38 -2.28 5.14
C ILE A 41 8.46 -2.50 4.08
N VAL A 42 9.33 -3.51 4.24
CA VAL A 42 10.30 -3.86 3.19
C VAL A 42 9.57 -4.24 1.89
N ALA A 43 8.52 -5.04 1.95
CA ALA A 43 7.71 -5.38 0.78
C ALA A 43 7.04 -4.15 0.13
N HIS A 44 6.59 -3.19 0.94
CA HIS A 44 6.06 -1.91 0.47
C HIS A 44 7.09 -1.14 -0.36
N GLU A 45 8.29 -0.93 0.18
CA GLU A 45 9.33 -0.17 -0.52
C GLU A 45 9.87 -0.91 -1.74
N LEU A 46 9.92 -2.25 -1.71
CA LEU A 46 10.26 -3.06 -2.88
C LEU A 46 9.23 -2.94 -3.99
N ALA A 47 7.95 -2.79 -3.65
CA ALA A 47 6.90 -2.55 -4.63
C ALA A 47 7.06 -1.18 -5.30
N HIS A 48 7.42 -0.13 -4.56
CA HIS A 48 7.82 1.14 -5.16
C HIS A 48 9.04 1.00 -6.09
N ALA A 49 10.07 0.26 -5.66
CA ALA A 49 11.24 0.00 -6.49
C ALA A 49 10.89 -0.74 -7.79
N ALA A 50 9.97 -1.71 -7.73
CA ALA A 50 9.46 -2.41 -8.90
C ALA A 50 8.63 -1.48 -9.82
N TYR A 51 7.87 -0.55 -9.23
CA TYR A 51 7.03 0.40 -9.97
C TYR A 51 7.82 1.56 -10.59
N ASP A 52 9.06 1.84 -10.15
CA ASP A 52 9.87 2.98 -10.61
C ASP A 52 10.08 3.03 -12.13
N ALA A 53 10.12 1.86 -12.78
CA ALA A 53 10.29 1.74 -14.23
C ALA A 53 8.97 1.88 -15.02
N VAL A 54 7.82 1.93 -14.34
CA VAL A 54 6.50 2.02 -14.98
C VAL A 54 6.29 3.46 -15.47
N PRO A 55 6.03 3.68 -16.77
CA PRO A 55 5.77 5.02 -17.29
C PRO A 55 4.58 5.66 -16.57
N CYS A 56 4.67 6.96 -16.28
CA CYS A 56 3.54 7.74 -15.76
C CYS A 56 3.18 8.84 -16.76
N PRO A 57 1.92 8.95 -17.21
CA PRO A 57 1.50 9.98 -18.16
C PRO A 57 1.23 11.35 -17.48
N TYR A 58 1.33 11.44 -16.15
CA TYR A 58 1.09 12.63 -15.35
C TYR A 58 2.39 13.18 -14.72
N SER A 59 2.29 14.25 -13.92
CA SER A 59 3.43 14.75 -13.13
C SER A 59 3.98 13.71 -12.17
N ASP A 60 3.07 12.93 -11.58
CA ASP A 60 3.32 11.80 -10.70
C ASP A 60 2.13 10.83 -10.75
N CYS A 61 2.40 9.55 -10.49
CA CYS A 61 1.39 8.50 -10.38
C CYS A 61 1.33 8.01 -8.94
N LEU A 62 1.23 8.95 -8.00
CA LEU A 62 1.31 8.70 -6.57
C LEU A 62 0.28 7.66 -6.13
N VAL A 63 -1.00 7.83 -6.51
CA VAL A 63 -2.09 6.97 -6.04
C VAL A 63 -1.92 5.55 -6.57
N THR A 64 -1.50 5.40 -7.83
CA THR A 64 -1.27 4.08 -8.43
C THR A 64 -0.07 3.38 -7.77
N SER A 65 1.04 4.09 -7.61
CA SER A 65 2.26 3.56 -6.96
C SER A 65 1.97 3.10 -5.52
N GLU A 66 1.25 3.92 -4.75
CA GLU A 66 0.85 3.62 -3.37
C GLU A 66 -0.19 2.50 -3.29
N TYR A 67 -1.11 2.41 -4.25
CA TYR A 67 -2.03 1.28 -4.32
C TYR A 67 -1.26 -0.04 -4.47
N VAL A 68 -0.29 -0.09 -5.37
CA VAL A 68 0.56 -1.28 -5.57
C VAL A 68 1.33 -1.58 -4.28
N ALA A 69 1.97 -0.57 -3.69
CA ALA A 69 2.78 -0.74 -2.49
C ALA A 69 1.98 -1.25 -1.28
N TYR A 70 0.83 -0.65 -0.96
CA TYR A 70 -0.02 -1.11 0.13
C TYR A 70 -0.67 -2.47 -0.15
N ALA A 71 -1.05 -2.77 -1.40
CA ALA A 71 -1.56 -4.09 -1.75
C ALA A 71 -0.50 -5.16 -1.49
N MET A 72 0.75 -4.92 -1.92
CA MET A 72 1.86 -5.86 -1.70
C MET A 72 2.28 -5.95 -0.23
N GLN A 73 2.25 -4.84 0.51
CA GLN A 73 2.53 -4.83 1.94
C GLN A 73 1.58 -5.73 2.73
N VAL A 74 0.27 -5.63 2.49
CA VAL A 74 -0.68 -6.48 3.20
C VAL A 74 -0.63 -7.91 2.66
N TYR A 75 -0.48 -8.09 1.35
CA TYR A 75 -0.36 -9.41 0.73
C TYR A 75 0.86 -10.20 1.23
N SER A 76 1.96 -9.53 1.59
CA SER A 76 3.17 -10.19 2.12
C SER A 76 3.01 -10.66 3.56
N LEU A 77 1.97 -10.23 4.28
CA LEU A 77 1.70 -10.71 5.63
C LEU A 77 1.28 -12.19 5.61
N PRO A 78 1.56 -12.96 6.68
CA PRO A 78 0.95 -14.27 6.88
C PRO A 78 -0.59 -14.19 6.83
N PRO A 79 -1.30 -15.23 6.36
CA PRO A 79 -2.77 -15.25 6.33
C PRO A 79 -3.48 -14.84 7.64
N PRO A 80 -3.05 -15.27 8.86
CA PRO A 80 -3.67 -14.80 10.09
C PRO A 80 -3.52 -13.29 10.31
N ASP A 81 -2.40 -12.71 9.88
CA ASP A 81 -2.10 -11.29 10.02
C ASP A 81 -2.85 -10.45 8.96
N GLN A 82 -3.04 -10.97 7.75
CA GLN A 82 -3.94 -10.39 6.75
C GLN A 82 -5.38 -10.31 7.29
N LYS A 83 -5.82 -11.38 7.96
CA LYS A 83 -7.14 -11.43 8.60
C LYS A 83 -7.23 -10.43 9.74
N ALA A 84 -6.24 -10.36 10.62
CA ALA A 84 -6.20 -9.38 11.71
C ALA A 84 -6.24 -7.93 11.19
N PHE A 85 -5.47 -7.64 10.14
CA PHE A 85 -5.51 -6.34 9.45
C PHE A 85 -6.92 -6.01 8.92
N ALA A 86 -7.62 -7.00 8.36
CA ALA A 86 -8.98 -6.83 7.83
C ALA A 86 -10.08 -6.77 8.92
N GLU A 87 -9.95 -7.52 10.01
CA GLU A 87 -10.94 -7.63 11.09
C GLU A 87 -11.04 -6.38 11.97
N ASN A 88 -9.99 -5.56 12.02
CA ASN A 88 -9.98 -4.27 12.70
C ASN A 88 -10.90 -3.22 12.04
N PHE A 89 -11.75 -3.62 11.08
CA PHE A 89 -12.73 -2.77 10.44
C PHE A 89 -13.92 -3.58 9.90
N ALA A 90 -15.14 -3.11 10.15
CA ALA A 90 -16.32 -3.62 9.46
C ALA A 90 -16.24 -3.15 8.00
N LEU A 91 -15.76 -4.03 7.11
CA LEU A 91 -15.84 -3.83 5.66
C LEU A 91 -17.30 -3.93 5.23
N GLU A 92 -18.09 -2.91 5.58
CA GLU A 92 -19.44 -2.74 5.07
C GLU A 92 -19.30 -2.25 3.61
N ASP A 93 -19.70 -3.14 2.70
CA ASP A 93 -19.78 -2.97 1.25
C ASP A 93 -18.48 -3.07 0.42
N ARG A 94 -18.72 -3.26 -0.89
CA ARG A 94 -17.71 -3.21 -1.94
C ARG A 94 -17.02 -1.84 -1.92
N VAL A 95 -15.71 -1.83 -1.70
CA VAL A 95 -14.94 -0.58 -1.68
C VAL A 95 -14.85 -0.04 -3.10
N SER A 96 -15.42 1.16 -3.29
CA SER A 96 -15.31 1.88 -4.55
C SER A 96 -13.91 2.45 -4.75
N ARG A 97 -13.41 2.43 -6.00
CA ARG A 97 -12.15 3.09 -6.39
C ARG A 97 -12.06 4.55 -5.94
N TYR A 98 -13.19 5.25 -5.82
CA TYR A 98 -13.20 6.67 -5.40
C TYR A 98 -12.77 6.88 -3.94
N LYS A 99 -12.76 5.82 -3.10
CA LYS A 99 -12.20 5.88 -1.74
C LYS A 99 -10.66 5.83 -1.73
N ILE A 100 -10.03 5.59 -2.89
CA ILE A 100 -8.59 5.48 -3.09
C ILE A 100 -8.15 6.68 -3.93
N SER A 101 -7.58 7.69 -3.26
CA SER A 101 -7.25 8.98 -3.86
C SER A 101 -6.05 9.61 -3.13
N ALA A 102 -5.40 10.59 -3.75
CA ALA A 102 -4.31 11.33 -3.11
C ALA A 102 -4.76 12.04 -1.83
N ILE A 103 -6.01 12.54 -1.79
CA ILE A 103 -6.57 13.18 -0.59
C ILE A 103 -6.72 12.16 0.54
N SER A 104 -7.25 10.96 0.26
CA SER A 104 -7.40 9.94 1.29
C SER A 104 -6.05 9.41 1.79
N LEU A 105 -5.05 9.29 0.91
CA LEU A 105 -3.68 8.96 1.29
C LEU A 105 -3.10 9.99 2.26
N MET A 106 -3.19 11.29 1.94
CA MET A 106 -2.59 12.34 2.78
C MET A 106 -3.33 12.56 4.10
N MET A 107 -4.66 12.47 4.09
CA MET A 107 -5.48 12.78 5.27
C MET A 107 -5.65 11.60 6.22
N ALA A 108 -5.64 10.37 5.69
CA ALA A 108 -5.93 9.16 6.46
C ALA A 108 -5.19 7.94 5.89
N PRO A 109 -3.84 7.88 5.98
CA PRO A 109 -3.04 6.83 5.36
C PRO A 109 -3.41 5.41 5.82
N ASP A 110 -3.73 5.24 7.11
CA ASP A 110 -4.22 3.95 7.63
C ASP A 110 -5.55 3.52 6.97
N GLN A 111 -6.47 4.47 6.74
CA GLN A 111 -7.72 4.18 6.03
C GLN A 111 -7.49 3.95 4.54
N PHE A 112 -6.54 4.65 3.93
CA PHE A 112 -6.11 4.41 2.56
C PHE A 112 -5.61 2.96 2.41
N ALA A 113 -4.67 2.52 3.25
CA ALA A 113 -4.15 1.16 3.24
C ALA A 113 -5.28 0.11 3.38
N ARG A 114 -6.22 0.34 4.29
CA ARG A 114 -7.40 -0.53 4.46
C ARG A 114 -8.28 -0.56 3.21
N ASN A 115 -8.55 0.59 2.60
CA ASN A 115 -9.34 0.67 1.37
C ASN A 115 -8.64 -0.05 0.20
N VAL A 116 -7.32 0.09 0.09
CA VAL A 116 -6.51 -0.62 -0.91
C VAL A 116 -6.66 -2.13 -0.74
N TRP A 117 -6.42 -2.65 0.47
CA TRP A 117 -6.52 -4.09 0.74
C TRP A 117 -7.93 -4.63 0.50
N ALA A 118 -8.96 -3.92 0.96
CA ALA A 118 -10.34 -4.30 0.72
C ALA A 118 -10.67 -4.33 -0.78
N HIS A 119 -10.30 -3.29 -1.53
CA HIS A 119 -10.54 -3.24 -2.97
C HIS A 119 -9.73 -4.30 -3.73
N PHE A 120 -8.51 -4.60 -3.30
CA PHE A 120 -7.68 -5.66 -3.86
C PHE A 120 -8.27 -7.06 -3.60
N SER A 121 -8.60 -7.37 -2.35
CA SER A 121 -9.09 -8.68 -1.90
C SER A 121 -10.52 -9.00 -2.35
N GLN A 122 -11.34 -7.98 -2.64
CA GLN A 122 -12.69 -8.15 -3.19
C GLN A 122 -12.69 -8.43 -4.70
N ARG A 123 -11.54 -8.42 -5.38
CA ARG A 123 -11.46 -8.81 -6.80
C ARG A 123 -11.42 -10.33 -6.94
N GLU A 124 -11.96 -10.80 -8.07
CA GLU A 124 -11.77 -12.19 -8.51
C GLU A 124 -10.28 -12.51 -8.71
N ASP A 125 -9.53 -11.59 -9.30
CA ASP A 125 -8.07 -11.68 -9.46
C ASP A 125 -7.40 -10.34 -9.12
N GLY A 126 -7.00 -10.18 -7.85
CA GLY A 126 -6.26 -8.99 -7.39
C GLY A 126 -4.87 -8.88 -8.00
N CYS A 127 -4.19 -10.01 -8.22
CA CYS A 127 -2.86 -10.05 -8.80
C CYS A 127 -2.86 -9.60 -10.26
N ALA A 128 -3.82 -10.05 -11.07
CA ALA A 128 -3.97 -9.57 -12.45
C ALA A 128 -4.23 -8.06 -12.50
N TYR A 129 -5.03 -7.54 -11.56
CA TYR A 129 -5.29 -6.11 -11.48
C TYR A 129 -4.04 -5.28 -11.18
N VAL A 130 -3.22 -5.71 -10.21
CA VAL A 130 -1.91 -5.09 -9.94
C VAL A 130 -0.99 -5.23 -11.14
N ALA A 131 -0.95 -6.41 -11.78
CA ALA A 131 -0.12 -6.63 -12.95
C ALA A 131 -0.48 -5.70 -14.13
N ASP A 132 -1.76 -5.33 -14.29
CA ASP A 132 -2.18 -4.35 -15.29
C ASP A 132 -1.70 -2.93 -14.97
N MET A 133 -1.66 -2.54 -13.69
CA MET A 133 -1.02 -1.28 -13.28
C MET A 133 0.49 -1.31 -13.58
N MET A 134 1.17 -2.41 -13.24
CA MET A 134 2.61 -2.59 -13.51
C MET A 134 2.93 -2.58 -15.02
N ARG A 135 1.96 -2.88 -15.87
CA ARG A 135 2.07 -2.81 -17.34
C ARG A 135 1.63 -1.48 -17.93
N ALA A 136 1.33 -0.48 -17.09
CA ALA A 136 0.83 0.82 -17.53
C ALA A 136 -0.49 0.73 -18.36
N ASN A 137 -1.30 -0.32 -18.14
CA ASN A 137 -2.57 -0.50 -18.85
C ASN A 137 -3.65 0.49 -18.36
N PHE A 138 -3.59 0.91 -17.10
CA PHE A 138 -4.40 1.98 -16.54
C PHE A 138 -3.74 2.54 -15.27
N TYR A 139 -4.24 3.70 -14.82
CA TYR A 139 -3.81 4.37 -13.59
C TYR A 139 -5.04 4.74 -12.74
N LEU A 140 -4.84 4.87 -11.44
CA LEU A 140 -5.83 5.46 -10.53
C LEU A 140 -5.72 6.98 -10.45
N ASP A 141 -4.57 7.50 -10.83
CA ASP A 141 -4.28 8.93 -10.88
C ASP A 141 -5.08 9.62 -12.00
N THR A 142 -5.30 10.91 -11.81
CA THR A 142 -5.93 11.80 -12.79
C THR A 142 -5.10 13.06 -12.91
N GLU A 143 -5.02 13.62 -14.12
CA GLU A 143 -4.36 14.89 -14.36
C GLU A 143 -4.94 15.97 -13.43
N ARG A 144 -4.06 16.67 -12.70
CA ARG A 144 -4.47 17.83 -11.91
C ARG A 144 -4.64 19.00 -12.88
N PRO A 145 -5.79 19.70 -12.88
CA PRO A 145 -5.98 20.87 -13.73
C PRO A 145 -5.01 22.02 -13.39
#